data_AF-A0AAV2S5N2-F1
#
_entry.id   AF-A0AAV2S5N2-F1
#
_cell.length_a   1.000
_cell.length_b   1.000
_cell.length_c   1.000
_cell.angle_alpha   90.00
_cell.angle_beta   90.00
_cell.angle_gamma   90.00
#
_symmetry.space_group_name_H-M   'P 1'
#
loop_
_entity.id
_entity.type
_entity.pdbx_description
1 polymer ?
#
loop_
_entity_poly.entity_id
_entity_poly.type
_entity_poly.pdbx_seq_one_letter_code
_entity_poly.pdbx_strand_id
1 'polypeptide(L)'
;MGIRGLTTFIKDDELCPGGILQVNISDKVKEAISVSGKNDASLAIYTNSCVGRWYVEATETQDGICGGQWMQYQMRLRKLITDCEKLSLNLHFFFRGMDIKVQSNKKI
;
A
#
# COMPACT_ATOMS: atom_id res chain seq x y z
N MET A 1 8.85 6.65 -6.18
CA MET A 1 9.30 8.00 -5.76
C MET A 1 8.13 8.69 -5.09
N GLY A 2 8.36 9.47 -4.03
CA GLY A 2 7.35 10.34 -3.42
C GLY A 2 7.57 11.80 -3.81
N ILE A 3 6.53 12.62 -3.74
CA ILE A 3 6.62 14.07 -3.95
C ILE A 3 6.76 14.75 -2.59
N ARG A 4 7.88 15.43 -2.35
CA ARG A 4 8.13 16.12 -1.08
C ARG A 4 7.15 17.28 -0.92
N GLY A 5 6.57 17.43 0.28
CA GLY A 5 5.63 18.51 0.61
C GLY A 5 4.20 18.31 0.13
N LEU A 6 3.93 17.30 -0.72
CA LEU A 6 2.58 17.06 -1.26
C LEU A 6 1.54 16.79 -0.17
N THR A 7 1.88 15.97 0.83
CA THR A 7 0.96 15.70 1.95
C THR A 7 0.62 16.96 2.73
N THR A 8 1.58 17.88 2.92
CA THR A 8 1.33 19.14 3.62
C THR A 8 0.42 20.04 2.79
N PHE A 9 0.69 20.17 1.49
CA PHE A 9 -0.14 20.94 0.57
C PHE A 9 -1.59 20.41 0.51
N ILE A 10 -1.77 19.09 0.40
CA ILE A 10 -3.10 18.46 0.32
C ILE A 10 -3.89 18.59 1.64
N LYS A 11 -3.21 18.71 2.79
CA LYS A 11 -3.84 18.90 4.11
C LYS A 11 -4.31 20.32 4.37
N ASP A 12 -3.83 21.27 3.59
CA ASP A 12 -4.19 22.67 3.70
C ASP A 12 -5.52 22.89 2.97
N ASP A 13 -6.60 23.11 3.71
CA ASP A 13 -7.95 23.26 3.14
C ASP A 13 -8.13 24.60 2.40
N GLU A 14 -7.29 25.61 2.69
CA GLU A 14 -7.30 26.87 1.93
C GLU A 14 -6.68 26.68 0.55
N LEU A 15 -5.64 25.85 0.46
CA LEU A 15 -4.92 25.59 -0.79
C LEU A 15 -5.49 24.43 -1.61
N CYS A 16 -6.10 23.45 -0.94
CA CYS A 16 -6.63 22.24 -1.55
C CYS A 16 -7.94 21.78 -0.86
N PRO A 17 -9.03 22.56 -0.98
CA PRO A 17 -10.29 22.22 -0.36
C PRO A 17 -10.81 20.88 -0.88
N GLY A 18 -11.12 19.96 0.04
CA GLY A 18 -11.53 18.60 -0.30
C GLY A 18 -10.41 17.71 -0.85
N GLY A 19 -9.14 18.13 -0.75
CA GLY A 19 -7.97 17.33 -1.15
C GLY A 19 -7.82 16.03 -0.34
N ILE A 20 -8.42 15.97 0.86
CA ILE A 20 -8.50 14.77 1.68
C ILE A 20 -9.96 14.40 1.92
N LEU A 21 -10.29 13.16 1.58
CA LEU A 21 -11.55 12.54 1.97
C LEU A 21 -11.26 11.43 2.97
N GLN A 22 -11.77 11.57 4.18
CA GLN A 22 -11.77 10.49 5.17
C GLN A 22 -12.99 9.60 4.94
N VAL A 23 -12.76 8.31 4.72
CA VAL A 23 -13.82 7.32 4.46
C VAL A 23 -13.73 6.15 5.44
N ASN A 24 -14.88 5.59 5.79
CA ASN A 24 -14.93 4.26 6.38
C ASN A 24 -14.94 3.24 5.25
N ILE A 25 -13.90 2.41 5.20
CA ILE A 25 -13.75 1.40 4.14
C ILE A 25 -14.93 0.43 4.14
N SER A 26 -15.42 0.02 5.32
CA SER A 26 -16.55 -0.90 5.45
C SER A 26 -17.81 -0.36 4.79
N ASP A 27 -18.07 0.94 4.93
CA ASP A 27 -19.25 1.58 4.35
C ASP A 27 -19.11 1.68 2.82
N LYS A 28 -17.90 1.94 2.32
CA LYS A 28 -17.62 1.95 0.88
C LYS A 28 -17.74 0.58 0.24
N VAL A 29 -17.36 -0.49 0.93
CA VAL A 29 -17.60 -1.84 0.43
C VAL A 29 -19.10 -2.14 0.37
N LYS A 30 -19.84 -1.85 1.44
CA LYS A 30 -21.29 -2.06 1.48
C LYS A 30 -22.02 -1.29 0.37
N GLU A 31 -21.60 -0.05 0.11
CA GLU A 31 -22.10 0.78 -0.98
C GLU A 31 -21.77 0.17 -2.35
N ALA A 32 -20.55 -0.32 -2.57
CA ALA A 32 -20.19 -0.99 -3.82
C ALA A 32 -21.03 -2.24 -4.06
N ILE A 33 -21.23 -3.06 -3.03
CA ILE A 33 -22.03 -4.29 -3.10
C ILE A 33 -23.50 -3.96 -3.38
N SER A 34 -24.07 -2.94 -2.73
CA SER A 34 -25.48 -2.58 -2.93
C SER A 34 -25.76 -2.07 -4.34
N VAL A 35 -24.78 -1.40 -4.98
CA VAL A 35 -24.91 -0.86 -6.34
C VAL A 35 -24.70 -1.93 -7.40
N SER A 36 -23.65 -2.76 -7.31
CA SER A 36 -23.34 -3.73 -8.37
C SER A 36 -23.97 -5.11 -8.17
N GLY A 37 -24.51 -5.39 -6.98
CA GLY A 37 -25.01 -6.73 -6.61
C GLY A 37 -23.90 -7.77 -6.45
N LYS A 38 -22.63 -7.36 -6.57
CA LYS A 38 -21.44 -8.20 -6.42
C LYS A 38 -20.38 -7.45 -5.62
N ASN A 39 -19.46 -8.21 -5.06
CA ASN A 39 -18.34 -7.60 -4.35
C ASN A 39 -17.17 -7.32 -5.28
N ASP A 40 -17.18 -6.13 -5.89
CA ASP A 40 -16.13 -5.67 -6.80
C ASP A 40 -15.11 -4.75 -6.11
N ALA A 41 -15.28 -4.50 -4.79
CA ALA A 41 -14.40 -3.63 -4.03
C ALA A 41 -13.01 -4.25 -3.92
N SER A 42 -12.04 -3.57 -4.52
CA SER A 42 -10.67 -4.07 -4.68
C SER A 42 -9.66 -3.09 -4.10
N LEU A 43 -8.70 -3.60 -3.33
CA LEU A 43 -7.59 -2.84 -2.78
C LEU A 43 -6.30 -3.22 -3.52
N ALA A 44 -5.78 -2.27 -4.30
CA ALA A 44 -4.49 -2.38 -4.94
C ALA A 44 -3.38 -1.92 -3.99
N ILE A 45 -2.43 -2.80 -3.70
CA ILE A 45 -1.32 -2.54 -2.78
C ILE A 45 -0.03 -2.44 -3.59
N TYR A 46 0.63 -1.28 -3.49
CA TYR A 46 1.97 -1.12 -4.03
C TYR A 46 3.01 -1.74 -3.09
N THR A 47 3.32 -3.02 -3.33
CA THR A 47 4.02 -3.88 -2.37
C THR A 47 5.38 -3.34 -1.95
N ASN A 48 6.15 -2.76 -2.88
CA ASN A 48 7.49 -2.24 -2.57
C ASN A 48 7.48 -1.13 -1.50
N SER A 49 6.43 -0.32 -1.44
CA SER A 49 6.30 0.71 -0.40
C SER A 49 5.91 0.13 0.96
N CYS A 50 5.11 -0.94 0.96
CA CYS A 50 4.69 -1.63 2.18
C CYS A 50 5.84 -2.43 2.79
N VAL A 51 6.62 -3.16 1.97
CA VAL A 51 7.78 -3.93 2.43
C VAL A 51 8.76 -3.00 3.15
N GLY A 52 9.11 -1.85 2.55
CA GLY A 52 10.02 -0.89 3.17
C GLY A 52 9.55 -0.43 4.55
N ARG A 53 8.27 -0.05 4.70
CA ARG A 53 7.73 0.37 6.01
C ARG A 53 7.65 -0.79 6.99
N TRP A 54 7.15 -1.94 6.56
CA TRP A 54 6.96 -3.08 7.43
C TRP A 54 8.27 -3.67 7.91
N TYR A 55 9.32 -3.57 7.09
CA TYR A 55 10.66 -4.03 7.38
C TYR A 55 11.48 -3.01 8.19
N VAL A 56 11.36 -1.71 7.92
CA VAL A 56 12.08 -0.66 8.67
C VAL A 56 11.52 -0.51 10.09
N GLU A 57 10.20 -0.54 10.27
CA GLU A 57 9.63 -0.54 11.63
C GLU A 57 10.00 -1.80 12.43
N ALA A 58 10.28 -2.92 11.75
CA ALA A 58 10.79 -4.13 12.38
C ALA A 58 12.26 -4.02 12.86
N THR A 59 13.02 -3.05 12.32
CA THR A 59 14.42 -2.79 12.73
C THR A 59 14.54 -1.88 13.95
N GLU A 60 13.50 -1.14 14.34
CA GLU A 60 13.47 -0.39 15.60
C GLU A 60 13.26 -1.30 16.81
N THR A 61 12.67 -2.48 16.59
CA THR A 61 12.55 -3.55 17.58
C THR A 61 13.73 -4.52 17.45
N GLN A 62 14.83 -4.24 18.16
CA GLN A 62 15.99 -5.06 18.63
C GLN A 62 16.47 -6.37 17.94
N ASP A 63 15.74 -7.00 17.03
CA ASP A 63 16.13 -8.22 16.32
C ASP A 63 16.81 -7.89 14.99
N GLY A 64 18.02 -7.35 15.09
CA GLY A 64 18.92 -7.11 13.96
C GLY A 64 19.54 -8.39 13.36
N ILE A 65 19.02 -9.57 13.71
CA ILE A 65 19.55 -10.85 13.24
C ILE A 65 18.75 -11.32 12.03
N CYS A 66 19.46 -11.49 10.91
CA CYS A 66 19.01 -12.05 9.64
C CYS A 66 18.09 -13.27 9.84
N GLY A 67 16.78 -13.05 9.89
CA GLY A 67 15.79 -14.11 10.13
C GLY A 67 14.49 -13.62 10.79
N GLY A 68 14.58 -12.81 11.85
CA GLY A 68 13.41 -12.31 12.59
C GLY A 68 12.54 -11.33 11.80
N GLN A 69 13.15 -10.59 10.88
CA GLN A 69 12.50 -9.56 10.05
C GLN A 69 11.44 -10.15 9.11
N TRP A 70 11.63 -11.39 8.63
CA TRP A 70 10.67 -12.08 7.77
C TRP A 70 9.42 -12.51 8.53
N MET A 71 9.56 -12.92 9.79
CA MET A 71 8.43 -13.33 10.62
C MET A 71 7.52 -12.13 10.94
N GLN A 72 8.11 -10.99 11.30
CA GLN A 72 7.35 -9.77 11.57
C GLN A 72 6.62 -9.25 10.31
N TYR A 73 7.31 -9.27 9.17
CA TYR A 73 6.69 -8.99 7.88
C TYR A 73 5.51 -9.93 7.60
N GLN A 74 5.69 -11.24 7.79
CA GLN A 74 4.66 -12.24 7.56
C GLN A 74 3.46 -12.03 8.50
N MET A 75 3.68 -11.72 9.77
CA MET A 75 2.61 -11.42 10.72
C MET A 75 1.78 -10.21 10.29
N ARG A 76 2.44 -9.12 9.88
CA ARG A 76 1.76 -7.90 9.39
C ARG A 76 0.97 -8.16 8.12
N LEU A 77 1.54 -8.91 7.18
CA LEU A 77 0.86 -9.31 5.96
C LEU A 77 -0.36 -10.19 6.24
N ARG A 78 -0.24 -11.20 7.12
CA ARG A 78 -1.37 -12.04 7.53
C ARG A 78 -2.48 -11.22 8.16
N LYS A 79 -2.14 -10.31 9.08
CA LYS A 79 -3.11 -9.41 9.70
C LYS A 79 -3.85 -8.57 8.65
N LEU A 80 -3.13 -7.98 7.70
CA LEU A 80 -3.75 -7.22 6.62
C LEU A 80 -4.71 -8.07 5.79
N ILE A 81 -4.30 -9.28 5.39
CA ILE A 81 -5.15 -10.21 4.63
C ILE A 81 -6.42 -10.52 5.42
N THR A 82 -6.30 -10.93 6.68
CA THR A 82 -7.45 -11.26 7.54
C THR A 82 -8.38 -10.06 7.74
N ASP A 83 -7.84 -8.86 7.96
CA ASP A 83 -8.67 -7.66 8.13
C ASP A 83 -9.41 -7.31 6.83
N CYS A 84 -8.82 -7.56 5.66
CA CYS A 84 -9.47 -7.34 4.38
C CYS A 84 -10.48 -8.43 4.01
N GLU A 85 -10.23 -9.70 4.37
CA GLU A 85 -11.19 -10.80 4.21
C GLU A 85 -12.46 -10.52 5.01
N LYS A 86 -12.34 -10.04 6.25
CA LYS A 86 -13.50 -9.62 7.07
C LYS A 86 -14.32 -8.52 6.43
N LEU A 87 -13.66 -7.65 5.66
CA LEU A 87 -14.29 -6.56 4.92
C LEU A 87 -14.75 -7.00 3.53
N SER A 88 -14.56 -8.26 3.13
CA SER A 88 -14.81 -8.71 1.77
C SER A 88 -14.10 -7.80 0.75
N LEU A 89 -12.80 -7.58 0.88
CA LEU A 89 -12.02 -6.83 -0.10
C LEU A 89 -11.17 -7.78 -0.95
N ASN A 90 -11.19 -7.57 -2.26
CA ASN A 90 -10.26 -8.27 -3.16
C ASN A 90 -8.88 -7.59 -3.08
N LEU A 91 -7.85 -8.32 -2.64
CA LEU A 91 -6.50 -7.78 -2.50
C LEU A 91 -5.63 -8.09 -3.71
N HIS A 92 -5.01 -7.05 -4.27
CA HIS A 92 -4.10 -7.18 -5.40
C HIS A 92 -2.75 -6.57 -5.05
N PHE A 93 -1.72 -7.41 -5.00
CA PHE A 93 -0.35 -6.99 -4.72
C PHE A 93 0.40 -6.70 -6.02
N PHE A 94 0.90 -5.47 -6.15
CA PHE A 94 1.68 -5.02 -7.30
C PHE A 94 3.15 -4.91 -6.92
N PHE A 95 3.96 -5.80 -7.48
CA PHE A 95 5.41 -5.79 -7.32
C PHE A 95 6.04 -4.97 -8.44
N ARG A 96 7.04 -4.14 -8.10
CA ARG A 96 7.79 -3.41 -9.12
C ARG A 96 8.55 -4.40 -9.98
N GLY A 97 8.35 -4.35 -11.30
CA GLY A 97 9.15 -5.10 -12.26
C GLY A 97 10.61 -4.65 -12.28
N MET A 98 11.48 -5.42 -12.94
CA MET A 98 12.86 -5.01 -13.12
C MET A 98 12.95 -3.87 -14.14
N ASP A 99 13.70 -2.81 -13.80
CA ASP A 99 14.00 -1.74 -14.76
C ASP A 99 14.94 -2.31 -15.82
N ILE A 100 14.43 -2.58 -17.04
CA ILE A 100 15.28 -3.02 -18.15
C ILE A 100 16.12 -1.81 -18.59
N LYS A 101 17.39 -1.79 -18.17
CA LYS A 101 18.37 -0.84 -18.72
C LYS A 101 18.65 -1.25 -20.16
N VAL A 102 18.02 -0.58 -21.12
CA VAL A 102 18.41 -0.66 -22.52
C VAL A 102 19.80 -0.04 -22.63
N GLN A 103 20.83 -0.88 -22.68
CA GLN A 103 22.18 -0.43 -23.03
C GLN A 103 22.16 0.06 -24.48
N SER A 104 22.12 1.38 -24.65
CA SER A 104 22.35 2.01 -25.94
C SER A 104 23.84 1.88 -26.23
N ASN A 105 24.22 0.83 -26.98
CA ASN A 105 25.54 0.72 -27.57
C ASN A 105 25.73 1.87 -28.58
N LYS A 106 26.24 3.01 -28.10
CA LYS A 106 26.84 4.01 -28.97
C LYS A 106 28.12 3.40 -29.54
N LYS A 107 28.05 2.90 -30.77
CA LYS A 107 29.24 2.70 -31.60
C LYS A 107 29.84 4.09 -31.87
N ILE A 108 31.08 4.30 -31.42
CA ILE A 108 31.96 5.38 -31.89
C ILE A 108 32.47 4.96 -33.28
#